data_AF-A0A1I0L906-F1
#
_entry.id   AF-A0A1I0L906-F1
#
_cell.length_a   1.000
_cell.length_b   1.000
_cell.length_c   1.000
_cell.angle_alpha   90.00
_cell.angle_beta   90.00
_cell.angle_gamma   90.00
#
_symmetry.space_group_name_H-M   'P 1'
#
loop_
_entity.id
_entity.type
_entity.pdbx_description
1 polymer ?
#
loop_
_entity_poly.entity_id
_entity_poly.type
_entity_poly.pdbx_seq_one_letter_code
_entity_poly.pdbx_strand_id
1 'polypeptide(L)'
;MRRKDSPHSYVRTTMARLHISVYRVPLSGGAPQPVKGAERHHVLQWPWVGVHRGKAVFRELLNVETGERRDAVVKADEEVRCGVDRCAGVAVRYRTVKAERPRDRSGKEIKCGTRRCPDTARSATILRRFVRDRDGSHERALPITFQQGDDAGLERFFKVTLTGPGDQTVLTLYDVDTGTSADLGVRPDARGVMAIPDGGLDRLMTYPIGNEMYVLDLTAIK
;
A
#
# COMPACT_ATOMS: atom_id res chain seq x y z
N MET A 1 7.60 59.11 -30.13
CA MET A 1 7.36 57.65 -30.15
C MET A 1 8.44 56.96 -29.31
N ARG A 2 8.16 56.60 -28.06
CA ARG A 2 9.03 55.76 -27.21
C ARG A 2 8.18 54.61 -26.68
N ARG A 3 8.48 53.38 -27.09
CA ARG A 3 7.89 52.16 -26.49
C ARG A 3 8.59 51.92 -25.15
N LYS A 4 7.80 51.76 -24.09
CA LYS A 4 8.25 51.32 -22.76
C LYS A 4 8.36 49.80 -22.77
N ASP A 5 9.53 49.29 -22.42
CA ASP A 5 9.75 47.89 -22.08
C ASP A 5 9.01 47.54 -20.77
N SER A 6 8.26 46.43 -20.78
CA SER A 6 7.71 45.80 -19.58
C SER A 6 8.67 44.71 -19.10
N PRO A 7 9.04 44.67 -17.81
CA PRO A 7 9.78 43.54 -17.26
C PRO A 7 8.78 42.43 -16.87
N HIS A 8 8.81 41.32 -17.61
CA HIS A 8 8.20 40.07 -17.15
C HIS A 8 9.03 39.51 -15.99
N SER A 9 8.52 39.67 -14.78
CA SER A 9 9.00 38.97 -13.59
C SER A 9 8.67 37.48 -13.72
N TYR A 10 9.69 36.67 -14.02
CA TYR A 10 9.61 35.22 -13.89
C TYR A 10 9.51 34.88 -12.39
N VAL A 11 8.33 34.41 -11.96
CA VAL A 11 8.20 33.73 -10.67
C VAL A 11 8.96 32.41 -10.79
N ARG A 12 10.16 32.35 -10.20
CA ARG A 12 10.85 31.08 -9.95
C ARG A 12 10.03 30.31 -8.91
N THR A 13 9.21 29.38 -9.36
CA THR A 13 8.70 28.31 -8.49
C THR A 13 9.89 27.42 -8.13
N THR A 14 10.55 27.73 -7.01
CA THR A 14 11.47 26.78 -6.39
C THR A 14 10.61 25.57 -5.99
N MET A 15 10.77 24.45 -6.69
CA MET A 15 10.27 23.15 -6.23
C MET A 15 10.97 22.85 -4.91
N ALA A 16 10.36 23.26 -3.80
CA ALA A 16 10.74 22.78 -2.48
C ALA A 16 10.56 21.26 -2.51
N ARG A 17 11.61 20.52 -2.16
CA ARG A 17 11.48 19.09 -1.82
C ARG A 17 10.37 19.00 -0.78
N LEU A 18 9.22 18.46 -1.15
CA LEU A 18 8.14 18.15 -0.22
C LEU A 18 8.68 17.14 0.78
N HIS A 19 9.12 17.63 1.94
CA HIS A 19 9.27 16.80 3.12
C HIS A 19 7.86 16.39 3.51
N ILE A 20 7.52 15.12 3.29
CA ILE A 20 6.21 14.59 3.67
C ILE A 20 6.12 14.63 5.19
N SER A 21 5.16 15.39 5.71
CA SER A 21 4.94 15.65 7.14
C SER A 21 3.45 15.85 7.38
N VAL A 22 3.01 15.70 8.63
CA VAL A 22 1.61 15.88 9.04
C VAL A 22 1.36 17.32 9.51
N TYR A 23 0.27 17.92 9.03
CA TYR A 23 -0.12 19.30 9.34
C TYR A 23 -1.57 19.38 9.87
N ARG A 24 -1.82 20.30 10.80
CA ARG A 24 -3.17 20.73 11.20
C ARG A 24 -3.60 21.91 10.34
N VAL A 25 -4.81 21.85 9.81
CA VAL A 25 -5.41 22.91 9.00
C VAL A 25 -6.65 23.45 9.74
N PRO A 26 -6.71 24.75 10.09
CA PRO A 26 -7.88 25.32 10.73
C PRO A 26 -9.10 25.30 9.81
N LEU A 27 -10.26 24.88 10.32
CA LEU A 27 -11.52 24.88 9.55
C LEU A 27 -11.97 26.29 9.13
N SER A 28 -11.56 27.31 9.88
CA SER A 28 -11.78 28.73 9.54
C SER A 28 -10.94 29.21 8.35
N GLY A 29 -10.05 28.37 7.81
CA GLY A 29 -8.97 28.80 6.93
C GLY A 29 -7.78 29.37 7.70
N GLY A 30 -6.61 29.38 7.06
CA GLY A 30 -5.35 29.84 7.64
C GLY A 30 -4.15 29.01 7.18
N ALA A 31 -2.96 29.37 7.68
CA ALA A 31 -1.73 28.64 7.38
C ALA A 31 -1.73 27.26 8.09
N PRO A 32 -1.46 26.16 7.37
CA PRO A 32 -1.27 24.85 8.00
C PRO A 32 -0.13 24.88 9.02
N GLN A 33 -0.35 24.29 10.18
CA GLN A 33 0.66 24.20 11.24
C GLN A 33 1.21 22.78 11.33
N PRO A 34 2.54 22.57 11.36
CA PRO A 34 3.12 21.23 11.48
C PRO A 34 2.74 20.60 12.84
N VAL A 35 2.45 19.31 12.82
CA VAL A 35 2.25 18.52 14.05
C VAL A 35 3.62 18.16 14.63
N LYS A 36 3.88 18.60 15.87
CA LYS A 36 5.15 18.35 16.57
C LYS A 36 5.42 16.84 16.67
N GLY A 37 6.62 16.40 16.29
CA GLY A 37 7.03 14.99 16.38
C GLY A 37 6.59 14.12 15.18
N ALA A 38 5.79 14.67 14.26
CA ALA A 38 5.32 13.99 13.06
C ALA A 38 6.18 14.32 11.83
N GLU A 39 7.40 14.83 12.02
CA GLU A 39 8.32 15.12 10.93
C GLU A 39 8.66 13.80 10.22
N ARG A 40 8.51 13.74 8.88
CA ARG A 40 8.73 12.50 8.08
C ARG A 40 7.73 11.37 8.33
N HIS A 41 6.65 11.64 9.05
CA HIS A 41 5.58 10.68 9.25
C HIS A 41 4.45 10.90 8.24
N HIS A 42 3.77 9.81 7.92
CA HIS A 42 2.52 9.79 7.18
C HIS A 42 1.39 9.41 8.14
N VAL A 43 0.19 9.93 7.89
CA VAL A 43 -0.99 9.49 8.64
C VAL A 43 -1.29 8.05 8.24
N LEU A 44 -1.30 7.14 9.22
CA LEU A 44 -1.81 5.78 9.06
C LEU A 44 -3.32 5.79 9.31
N GLN A 45 -3.69 6.21 10.53
CA GLN A 45 -5.07 6.36 11.02
C GLN A 45 -5.00 7.38 12.13
N TRP A 46 -5.72 8.51 12.06
CA TRP A 46 -5.65 9.51 13.13
C TRP A 46 -6.05 8.89 14.49
N PRO A 47 -5.30 9.13 15.59
CA PRO A 47 -4.14 10.02 15.74
C PRO A 47 -2.76 9.37 15.51
N TRP A 48 -2.71 8.16 14.98
CA TRP A 48 -1.48 7.43 14.67
C TRP A 48 -0.84 7.85 13.34
N VAL A 49 0.42 8.26 13.45
CA VAL A 49 1.29 8.59 12.32
C VAL A 49 2.51 7.66 12.34
N GLY A 50 3.10 7.38 11.20
CA GLY A 50 4.23 6.47 11.11
C GLY A 50 5.06 6.63 9.86
N VAL A 51 6.14 5.85 9.78
CA VAL A 51 7.07 5.95 8.65
C VAL A 51 6.62 5.04 7.49
N HIS A 52 6.31 5.65 6.35
CA HIS A 52 5.89 4.94 5.14
C HIS A 52 7.08 4.71 4.18
N ARG A 53 8.04 3.85 4.55
CA ARG A 53 9.20 3.54 3.71
C ARG A 53 9.74 2.13 3.89
N GLY A 54 10.39 1.61 2.84
CA GLY A 54 11.11 0.34 2.88
C GLY A 54 10.18 -0.87 2.88
N LYS A 55 10.69 -1.98 3.42
CA LYS A 55 10.01 -3.29 3.44
C LYS A 55 9.04 -3.46 4.61
N ALA A 56 9.16 -2.63 5.64
CA ALA A 56 8.35 -2.66 6.84
C ALA A 56 7.63 -1.32 6.96
N VAL A 57 6.53 -1.18 6.23
CA VAL A 57 5.74 0.05 6.16
C VAL A 57 4.99 0.23 7.49
N PHE A 58 5.05 1.43 8.08
CA PHE A 58 4.44 1.76 9.38
C PHE A 58 4.93 0.87 10.54
N ARG A 59 6.21 0.45 10.46
CA ARG A 59 6.89 -0.27 11.55
C ARG A 59 6.95 0.55 12.83
N GLU A 60 7.19 1.85 12.73
CA GLU A 60 7.27 2.76 13.87
C GLU A 60 6.04 3.66 13.83
N LEU A 61 5.29 3.71 14.94
CA LEU A 61 4.11 4.56 15.09
C LEU A 61 4.26 5.52 16.27
N LEU A 62 3.70 6.70 16.09
CA LEU A 62 3.54 7.75 17.10
C LEU A 62 2.07 8.16 17.14
N ASN A 63 1.46 8.13 18.32
CA ASN A 63 0.22 8.83 18.58
C ASN A 63 0.56 10.31 18.83
N VAL A 64 0.15 11.19 17.95
CA VAL A 64 0.54 12.61 18.02
C VAL A 64 -0.23 13.42 19.06
N GLU A 65 -1.29 12.85 19.64
CA GLU A 65 -2.07 13.48 20.70
C GLU A 65 -1.55 13.10 22.07
N THR A 66 -1.12 11.85 22.26
CA THR A 66 -0.67 11.33 23.57
C THR A 66 0.84 11.21 23.70
N GLY A 67 1.58 11.17 22.59
CA GLY A 67 3.00 10.86 22.55
C GLY A 67 3.32 9.36 22.68
N GLU A 68 2.31 8.49 22.77
CA GLU A 68 2.48 7.03 22.81
C GLU A 68 3.19 6.53 21.54
N ARG A 69 4.08 5.56 21.71
CA ARG A 69 4.78 4.90 20.60
C ARG A 69 4.44 3.43 20.52
N ARG A 70 4.31 2.92 19.30
CA ARG A 70 4.12 1.50 19.03
C ARG A 70 5.05 1.06 17.92
N ASP A 71 5.99 0.18 18.25
CA ASP A 71 6.92 -0.38 17.28
C ASP A 71 6.56 -1.82 16.96
N ALA A 72 6.58 -2.17 15.69
CA ALA A 72 6.35 -3.53 15.23
C ALA A 72 7.64 -4.35 15.27
N VAL A 73 7.52 -5.57 15.78
CA VAL A 73 8.54 -6.61 15.65
C VAL A 73 8.51 -7.13 14.22
N VAL A 74 9.64 -6.98 13.50
CA VAL A 74 9.79 -7.39 12.08
C VAL A 74 11.14 -8.09 11.90
N LYS A 75 11.12 -9.26 11.28
CA LYS A 75 12.33 -10.05 10.98
C LYS A 75 12.97 -9.56 9.68
N ALA A 76 14.27 -9.81 9.52
CA ALA A 76 15.05 -9.29 8.39
C ALA A 76 14.61 -9.84 7.02
N ASP A 77 14.01 -11.02 7.01
CA ASP A 77 13.49 -11.73 5.83
C ASP A 77 12.00 -11.45 5.58
N GLU A 78 11.42 -10.45 6.21
CA GLU A 78 10.00 -10.13 6.06
C GLU A 78 9.76 -8.80 5.34
N GLU A 79 8.66 -8.77 4.59
CA GLU A 79 8.09 -7.56 4.00
C GLU A 79 6.68 -7.43 4.52
N VAL A 80 6.45 -6.39 5.32
CA VAL A 80 5.21 -6.21 6.08
C VAL A 80 4.67 -4.80 5.90
N ARG A 81 3.36 -4.70 5.96
CA ARG A 81 2.64 -3.46 6.19
C ARG A 81 1.92 -3.60 7.52
N CYS A 82 2.13 -2.64 8.40
CA CYS A 82 1.51 -2.66 9.72
C CYS A 82 0.44 -1.58 9.82
N GLY A 83 -0.67 -1.91 10.46
CA GLY A 83 -1.58 -0.92 11.00
C GLY A 83 -1.28 -0.66 12.48
N VAL A 84 -2.26 -0.23 13.26
CA VAL A 84 -2.13 0.17 14.67
C VAL A 84 -1.91 -1.02 15.61
N ASP A 85 -2.50 -2.18 15.33
CA ASP A 85 -2.49 -3.33 16.24
C ASP A 85 -1.82 -4.57 15.64
N ARG A 86 -1.83 -4.73 14.31
CA ARG A 86 -1.35 -5.88 13.57
C ARG A 86 -0.49 -5.51 12.36
N CYS A 87 0.29 -6.49 11.92
CA CYS A 87 1.09 -6.46 10.70
C CYS A 87 0.70 -7.61 9.79
N ALA A 88 0.51 -7.32 8.50
CA ALA A 88 0.33 -8.32 7.46
C ALA A 88 1.49 -8.26 6.47
N GLY A 89 1.89 -9.42 5.95
CA GLY A 89 3.01 -9.46 5.02
C GLY A 89 3.44 -10.85 4.60
N VAL A 90 4.66 -10.89 4.08
CA VAL A 90 5.29 -12.08 3.51
C VAL A 90 6.68 -12.27 4.07
N ALA A 91 7.06 -13.52 4.32
CA ALA A 91 8.47 -13.87 4.49
C ALA A 91 9.03 -14.24 3.13
N VAL A 92 10.19 -13.67 2.81
CA VAL A 92 10.79 -13.75 1.48
C VAL A 92 12.23 -14.17 1.57
N ARG A 93 12.59 -15.15 0.74
CA ARG A 93 13.98 -15.49 0.46
C ARG A 93 14.40 -14.85 -0.84
N TYR A 94 15.46 -14.07 -0.79
CA TYR A 94 16.06 -13.48 -1.98
C TYR A 94 17.20 -14.33 -2.51
N ARG A 95 17.24 -14.48 -3.84
CA ARG A 95 18.38 -15.04 -4.56
C ARG A 95 18.77 -14.14 -5.71
N THR A 96 20.05 -14.09 -6.01
CA THR A 96 20.57 -13.45 -7.22
C THR A 96 20.49 -14.47 -8.35
N VAL A 97 19.77 -14.13 -9.40
CA VAL A 97 19.64 -14.93 -10.63
C VAL A 97 20.27 -14.17 -11.79
N LYS A 98 20.65 -14.89 -12.86
CA LYS A 98 21.02 -14.22 -14.11
C LYS A 98 19.79 -13.48 -14.63
N ALA A 99 19.95 -12.20 -14.93
CA ALA A 99 18.87 -11.44 -15.53
C ALA A 99 18.73 -11.86 -16.99
N GLU A 100 17.53 -12.26 -17.40
CA GLU A 100 17.25 -12.38 -18.83
C GLU A 100 17.27 -10.98 -19.44
N ARG A 101 17.91 -10.88 -20.61
CA ARG A 101 17.96 -9.62 -21.34
C ARG A 101 16.54 -9.23 -21.72
N PRO A 102 16.04 -8.06 -21.29
CA PRO A 102 14.67 -7.64 -21.57
C PRO A 102 14.45 -7.62 -23.08
N ARG A 103 13.32 -8.17 -23.54
CA ARG A 103 12.94 -8.22 -24.96
C ARG A 103 11.62 -7.49 -25.15
N ASP A 104 11.45 -6.85 -26.30
CA ASP A 104 10.19 -6.22 -26.67
C ASP A 104 9.15 -7.28 -27.11
N ARG A 105 7.94 -6.84 -27.47
CA ARG A 105 6.86 -7.73 -27.94
C ARG A 105 7.20 -8.49 -29.23
N SER A 106 8.23 -8.09 -29.97
CA SER A 106 8.73 -8.79 -31.15
C SER A 106 9.85 -9.79 -30.83
N GLY A 107 10.25 -9.91 -29.56
CA GLY A 107 11.34 -10.77 -29.12
C GLY A 107 12.73 -10.15 -29.30
N LYS A 108 12.82 -8.88 -29.72
CA LYS A 108 14.10 -8.18 -29.90
C LYS A 108 14.61 -7.66 -28.58
N GLU A 109 15.91 -7.83 -28.33
CA GLU A 109 16.56 -7.34 -27.12
C GLU A 109 16.43 -5.82 -26.97
N ILE A 110 15.89 -5.39 -25.84
CA ILE A 110 15.78 -4.00 -25.40
C ILE A 110 17.17 -3.56 -24.91
N LYS A 111 17.78 -2.63 -25.63
CA LYS A 111 19.05 -2.04 -25.23
C LYS A 111 18.83 -1.09 -24.05
N CYS A 112 19.62 -1.21 -22.98
CA CYS A 112 19.56 -0.34 -21.80
C CYS A 112 20.17 1.07 -22.02
N GLY A 113 20.08 1.61 -23.23
CA GLY A 113 20.68 2.89 -23.62
C GLY A 113 22.20 2.91 -23.39
N THR A 114 22.70 4.00 -22.80
CA THR A 114 24.12 4.15 -22.42
C THR A 114 24.49 3.43 -21.11
N ARG A 115 23.51 2.85 -20.41
CA ARG A 115 23.76 2.08 -19.18
C ARG A 115 23.95 0.62 -19.51
N ARG A 116 24.89 -0.04 -18.84
CA ARG A 116 25.04 -1.50 -18.91
C ARG A 116 23.77 -2.14 -18.33
N CYS A 117 23.16 -3.06 -19.09
CA CYS A 117 22.05 -3.85 -18.56
C CYS A 117 22.55 -4.67 -17.35
N PRO A 118 21.75 -4.81 -16.29
CA PRO A 118 22.14 -5.65 -15.17
C PRO A 118 22.30 -7.10 -15.64
N ASP A 119 23.46 -7.70 -15.36
CA ASP A 119 23.72 -9.12 -15.69
C ASP A 119 23.02 -10.06 -14.69
N THR A 120 22.57 -9.53 -13.55
CA THR A 120 21.88 -10.26 -12.50
C THR A 120 20.68 -9.49 -11.97
N ALA A 121 19.66 -10.23 -11.52
CA ALA A 121 18.46 -9.71 -10.90
C ALA A 121 18.25 -10.36 -9.53
N ARG A 122 17.64 -9.64 -8.59
CA ARG A 122 17.11 -10.24 -7.37
C ARG A 122 15.76 -10.87 -7.66
N SER A 123 15.66 -12.17 -7.41
CA SER A 123 14.41 -12.92 -7.45
C SER A 123 13.98 -13.23 -6.00
N ALA A 124 12.74 -12.90 -5.67
CA ALA A 124 12.14 -13.22 -4.37
C ALA A 124 11.38 -14.54 -4.46
N THR A 125 11.47 -15.36 -3.43
CA THR A 125 10.60 -16.52 -3.20
C THR A 125 9.81 -16.27 -1.92
N ILE A 126 8.50 -16.19 -2.02
CA ILE A 126 7.61 -16.08 -0.86
C ILE A 126 7.60 -17.43 -0.15
N LEU A 127 8.02 -17.45 1.10
CA LEU A 127 8.07 -18.64 1.95
C LEU A 127 6.75 -18.83 2.71
N ARG A 128 6.17 -17.72 3.19
CA ARG A 128 4.89 -17.71 3.90
C ARG A 128 4.22 -16.34 3.78
N ARG A 129 2.92 -16.33 4.00
CA ARG A 129 2.04 -15.15 4.07
C ARG A 129 1.37 -15.16 5.41
N PHE A 130 1.35 -14.02 6.08
CA PHE A 130 0.91 -13.99 7.47
C PHE A 130 0.27 -12.66 7.85
N VAL A 131 -0.57 -12.73 8.88
CA VAL A 131 -0.90 -11.61 9.76
C VAL A 131 -0.44 -11.96 11.16
N ARG A 132 -0.06 -10.97 11.95
CA ARG A 132 0.26 -11.13 13.38
C ARG A 132 0.08 -9.82 14.12
N ASP A 133 0.05 -9.88 15.44
CA ASP A 133 0.05 -8.69 16.27
C ASP A 133 1.39 -7.95 16.15
N ARG A 134 1.41 -6.63 16.41
CA ARG A 134 2.62 -5.81 16.26
C ARG A 134 3.76 -6.26 17.15
N ASP A 135 3.49 -6.86 18.30
CA ASP A 135 4.50 -7.44 19.18
C ASP A 135 5.10 -8.75 18.64
N GLY A 136 4.59 -9.25 17.52
CA GLY A 136 5.01 -10.47 16.86
C GLY A 136 4.25 -11.72 17.29
N SER A 137 3.29 -11.61 18.21
CA SER A 137 2.47 -12.71 18.69
C SER A 137 1.27 -13.01 17.77
N HIS A 138 0.57 -14.11 18.07
CA HIS A 138 -0.66 -14.54 17.37
C HIS A 138 -0.55 -14.59 15.84
N GLU A 139 0.59 -15.06 15.31
CA GLU A 139 0.77 -15.21 13.87
C GLU A 139 -0.22 -16.23 13.29
N ARG A 140 -0.90 -15.83 12.21
CA ARG A 140 -1.83 -16.65 11.43
C ARG A 140 -1.44 -16.63 9.96
N ALA A 141 -1.60 -17.76 9.29
CA ALA A 141 -1.36 -17.85 7.86
C ALA A 141 -2.47 -17.12 7.08
N LEU A 142 -2.06 -16.39 6.03
CA LEU A 142 -2.98 -15.82 5.04
C LEU A 142 -3.10 -16.73 3.81
N PRO A 143 -4.21 -16.64 3.04
CA PRO A 143 -4.39 -17.40 1.81
C PRO A 143 -3.21 -17.28 0.84
N ILE A 144 -2.92 -18.33 0.07
CA ILE A 144 -1.78 -18.37 -0.87
C ILE A 144 -1.86 -17.29 -1.97
N THR A 145 -3.06 -16.77 -2.23
CA THR A 145 -3.30 -15.75 -3.22
C THR A 145 -3.10 -14.33 -2.70
N PHE A 146 -2.95 -14.14 -1.38
CA PHE A 146 -2.63 -12.84 -0.79
C PHE A 146 -1.30 -12.29 -1.33
N GLN A 147 -1.33 -11.02 -1.70
CA GLN A 147 -0.21 -10.17 -2.09
C GLN A 147 -0.08 -9.00 -1.12
N GLN A 148 1.13 -8.45 -1.00
CA GLN A 148 1.32 -7.22 -0.23
C GLN A 148 0.59 -6.06 -0.93
N GLY A 149 -0.22 -5.30 -0.18
CA GLY A 149 -1.10 -4.26 -0.72
C GLY A 149 -2.57 -4.70 -0.88
N ASP A 150 -2.86 -5.98 -0.65
CA ASP A 150 -4.22 -6.52 -0.64
C ASP A 150 -4.98 -6.18 0.66
N ASP A 151 -4.34 -5.49 1.61
CA ASP A 151 -5.01 -4.99 2.81
C ASP A 151 -6.24 -4.12 2.45
N ALA A 152 -7.35 -4.38 3.12
CA ALA A 152 -8.59 -3.64 2.98
C ALA A 152 -9.11 -3.29 4.37
N GLY A 153 -8.67 -2.15 4.91
CA GLY A 153 -9.13 -1.61 6.19
C GLY A 153 -8.83 -2.47 7.44
N LEU A 154 -8.57 -1.77 8.56
CA LEU A 154 -8.62 -2.31 9.94
C LEU A 154 -7.74 -3.54 10.26
N GLU A 155 -6.76 -3.89 9.43
CA GLU A 155 -5.85 -5.04 9.64
C GLU A 155 -6.54 -6.41 9.80
N ARG A 156 -7.84 -6.46 9.50
CA ARG A 156 -8.71 -7.64 9.65
C ARG A 156 -9.10 -8.21 8.28
N PHE A 157 -9.38 -7.34 7.32
CA PHE A 157 -9.87 -7.77 6.02
C PHE A 157 -8.82 -7.64 4.93
N PHE A 158 -8.80 -8.64 4.05
CA PHE A 158 -7.86 -8.75 2.95
C PHE A 158 -8.58 -9.10 1.65
N LYS A 159 -8.22 -8.45 0.56
CA LYS A 159 -8.72 -8.79 -0.77
C LYS A 159 -7.92 -9.98 -1.28
N VAL A 160 -8.54 -11.14 -1.41
CA VAL A 160 -7.86 -12.33 -1.94
C VAL A 160 -8.64 -12.89 -3.10
N THR A 161 -7.91 -13.39 -4.09
CA THR A 161 -8.52 -14.08 -5.23
C THR A 161 -8.69 -15.55 -4.87
N LEU A 162 -9.87 -16.13 -5.08
CA LEU A 162 -10.16 -17.54 -4.85
C LEU A 162 -10.78 -18.17 -6.10
N THR A 163 -10.74 -19.50 -6.17
CA THR A 163 -11.51 -20.26 -7.16
C THR A 163 -12.94 -20.42 -6.64
N GLY A 164 -13.89 -19.78 -7.33
CA GLY A 164 -15.32 -19.87 -7.07
C GLY A 164 -15.99 -21.01 -7.86
N PRO A 165 -17.33 -21.08 -7.81
CA PRO A 165 -18.11 -22.07 -8.57
C PRO A 165 -17.79 -22.04 -10.07
N GLY A 166 -17.69 -23.22 -10.69
CA GLY A 166 -17.41 -23.36 -12.12
C GLY A 166 -15.97 -22.97 -12.52
N ASP A 167 -15.00 -23.15 -11.61
CA ASP A 167 -13.59 -22.80 -11.79
C ASP A 167 -13.33 -21.31 -12.10
N GLN A 168 -14.30 -20.45 -11.76
CA GLN A 168 -14.18 -19.03 -12.01
C GLN A 168 -13.27 -18.37 -10.96
N THR A 169 -12.35 -17.53 -11.42
CA THR A 169 -11.57 -16.66 -10.54
C THR A 169 -12.45 -15.54 -9.98
N VAL A 170 -12.59 -15.46 -8.66
CA VAL A 170 -13.39 -14.44 -7.96
C VAL A 170 -12.55 -13.65 -6.97
N LEU A 171 -12.84 -12.35 -6.86
CA LEU A 171 -12.25 -11.51 -5.82
C LEU A 171 -13.12 -11.57 -4.57
N THR A 172 -12.50 -11.90 -3.44
CA THR A 172 -13.19 -12.06 -2.16
C THR A 172 -12.60 -11.14 -1.10
N LEU A 173 -13.44 -10.77 -0.13
CA LEU A 173 -13.02 -10.17 1.13
C LEU A 173 -12.82 -11.29 2.15
N TYR A 174 -11.58 -11.53 2.53
CA TYR A 174 -11.18 -12.51 3.53
C TYR A 174 -11.10 -11.85 4.91
N ASP A 175 -11.83 -12.39 5.88
CA ASP A 175 -11.76 -11.98 7.28
C ASP A 175 -10.78 -12.89 8.03
N VAL A 176 -9.68 -12.31 8.52
CA VAL A 176 -8.64 -13.10 9.18
C VAL A 176 -8.99 -13.56 10.59
N ASP A 177 -9.97 -12.92 11.22
CA ASP A 177 -10.40 -13.31 12.56
C ASP A 177 -11.23 -14.59 12.51
N THR A 178 -12.12 -14.69 11.51
CA THR A 178 -13.03 -15.84 11.32
C THR A 178 -12.52 -16.87 10.31
N GLY A 179 -11.60 -16.50 9.42
CA GLY A 179 -11.14 -17.32 8.30
C GLY A 179 -12.16 -17.44 7.16
N THR A 180 -13.25 -16.67 7.20
CA THR A 180 -14.31 -16.70 6.19
C THR A 180 -13.99 -15.79 5.01
N SER A 181 -14.66 -16.01 3.88
CA SER A 181 -14.52 -15.18 2.68
C SER A 181 -15.88 -14.86 2.09
N ALA A 182 -16.06 -13.61 1.67
CA ALA A 182 -17.25 -13.15 0.96
C ALA A 182 -16.87 -12.72 -0.46
N ASP A 183 -17.61 -13.20 -1.46
CA ASP A 183 -17.44 -12.77 -2.85
C ASP A 183 -17.86 -11.30 -3.00
N LEU A 184 -16.97 -10.47 -3.56
CA LEU A 184 -17.23 -9.05 -3.77
C LEU A 184 -18.06 -8.77 -5.03
N GLY A 185 -18.37 -9.78 -5.84
CA GLY A 185 -19.09 -9.63 -7.12
C GLY A 185 -18.22 -9.12 -8.26
N VAL A 186 -16.95 -8.80 -8.00
CA VAL A 186 -15.99 -8.35 -9.02
C VAL A 186 -15.57 -9.55 -9.86
N ARG A 187 -15.58 -9.37 -11.19
CA ARG A 187 -15.24 -10.39 -12.18
C ARG A 187 -14.16 -9.89 -13.14
N PRO A 188 -13.38 -10.81 -13.75
CA PRO A 188 -12.46 -10.44 -14.82
C PRO A 188 -13.21 -9.85 -16.02
N ASP A 189 -12.63 -8.83 -16.64
CA ASP A 189 -13.09 -8.30 -17.91
C ASP A 189 -12.78 -9.27 -19.08
N ALA A 190 -13.12 -8.88 -20.31
CA ALA A 190 -12.85 -9.68 -21.51
C ALA A 190 -11.35 -9.96 -21.76
N ARG A 191 -10.44 -9.25 -21.09
CA ARG A 191 -8.98 -9.45 -21.12
C ARG A 191 -8.48 -10.27 -19.93
N GLY A 192 -9.38 -10.74 -19.07
CA GLY A 192 -9.04 -11.45 -17.83
C GLY A 192 -8.53 -10.54 -16.71
N VAL A 193 -8.71 -9.21 -16.82
CA VAL A 193 -8.25 -8.24 -15.82
C VAL A 193 -9.37 -7.96 -14.83
N MET A 194 -9.08 -8.04 -13.53
CA MET A 194 -10.01 -7.65 -12.48
C MET A 194 -9.68 -6.24 -11.96
N ALA A 195 -10.69 -5.39 -11.81
CA ALA A 195 -10.56 -4.11 -11.13
C ALA A 195 -10.54 -4.36 -9.62
N ILE A 196 -9.34 -4.48 -9.04
CA ILE A 196 -9.19 -4.68 -7.59
C ILE A 196 -9.51 -3.34 -6.90
N PRO A 197 -10.51 -3.30 -5.99
CA PRO A 197 -10.81 -2.11 -5.21
C PRO A 197 -9.58 -1.59 -4.49
N ASP A 198 -9.41 -0.27 -4.47
CA ASP A 198 -8.55 0.31 -3.45
C ASP A 198 -9.26 0.12 -2.10
N GLY A 199 -8.61 -0.64 -1.22
CA GLY A 199 -9.18 -1.00 0.07
C GLY A 199 -9.03 0.13 1.08
N GLY A 200 -8.17 1.11 0.79
CA GLY A 200 -7.75 2.11 1.75
C GLY A 200 -7.21 1.50 3.06
N LEU A 201 -6.86 2.39 3.99
CA LEU A 201 -6.68 2.04 5.40
C LEU A 201 -7.91 2.43 6.23
N ASP A 202 -9.04 2.68 5.55
CA ASP A 202 -10.23 3.25 6.15
C ASP A 202 -11.28 2.18 6.47
N ARG A 203 -12.26 2.54 7.28
CA ARG A 203 -13.44 1.74 7.63
C ARG A 203 -14.33 1.44 6.40
N LEU A 204 -14.35 2.35 5.44
CA LEU A 204 -15.20 2.25 4.26
C LEU A 204 -14.38 1.77 3.06
N MET A 205 -14.81 0.65 2.46
CA MET A 205 -14.33 0.21 1.17
C MET A 205 -15.37 0.57 0.11
N THR A 206 -14.93 1.15 -1.01
CA THR A 206 -15.83 1.51 -2.11
C THR A 206 -15.31 0.95 -3.43
N TYR A 207 -16.21 0.46 -4.27
CA TYR A 207 -15.85 -0.03 -5.59
C TYR A 207 -17.03 -0.07 -6.56
N PRO A 208 -16.79 0.12 -7.88
CA PRO A 208 -17.83 -0.01 -8.88
C PRO A 208 -18.04 -1.46 -9.33
N ILE A 209 -19.29 -1.82 -9.63
CA ILE A 209 -19.63 -2.96 -10.49
C ILE A 209 -20.62 -2.44 -11.55
N GLY A 210 -20.23 -2.51 -12.83
CA GLY A 210 -21.01 -1.92 -13.90
C GLY A 210 -21.22 -0.42 -13.66
N ASN A 211 -22.49 0.01 -13.55
CA ASN A 211 -22.86 1.40 -13.28
C ASN A 211 -23.21 1.66 -11.81
N GLU A 212 -23.03 0.67 -10.93
CA GLU A 212 -23.37 0.77 -9.52
C GLU A 212 -22.10 0.95 -8.67
N MET A 213 -22.20 1.77 -7.63
CA MET A 213 -21.13 1.95 -6.63
C MET A 213 -21.51 1.20 -5.36
N TYR A 214 -20.67 0.26 -4.97
CA TYR A 214 -20.78 -0.49 -3.72
C TYR A 214 -19.99 0.23 -2.64
N VAL A 215 -20.59 0.38 -1.46
CA VAL A 215 -19.97 0.96 -0.27
C VAL A 215 -20.12 -0.06 0.86
N LEU A 216 -18.99 -0.58 1.34
CA LEU A 216 -18.94 -1.57 2.42
C LEU A 216 -18.39 -0.89 3.66
N ASP A 217 -19.17 -0.94 4.73
CA ASP A 217 -18.72 -0.59 6.07
C ASP A 217 -18.12 -1.83 6.74
N LEU A 218 -16.79 -1.88 6.78
CA LEU A 218 -16.05 -3.03 7.31
C LEU A 218 -16.27 -3.21 8.83
N THR A 219 -16.68 -2.17 9.55
CA THR A 219 -16.99 -2.29 10.99
C THR A 219 -18.37 -2.89 11.27
N ALA A 220 -19.26 -2.91 10.26
CA ALA A 220 -20.57 -3.52 10.39
C ALA A 220 -20.53 -5.05 10.26
N ILE A 221 -19.42 -5.61 9.78
CA ILE A 221 -19.19 -7.04 9.61
C ILE A 221 -18.80 -7.65 10.96
N LYS A 222 -19.66 -8.53 11.48
CA LYS A 222 -19.49 -9.21 12.77
C LYS A 222 -18.71 -10.50 12.58
#